data_AF-A0A504YYF2-F1
#
_entry.id   AF-A0A504YYF2-F1
#
_cell.length_a   1.000
_cell.length_b   1.000
_cell.length_c   1.000
_cell.angle_alpha   90.00
_cell.angle_beta   90.00
_cell.angle_gamma   90.00
#
_symmetry.space_group_name_H-M   'P 1'
#
loop_
_entity.id
_entity.type
_entity.pdbx_description
1 polymer ?
#
loop_
_entity_poly.entity_id
_entity_poly.type
_entity_poly.pdbx_seq_one_letter_code
_entity_poly.pdbx_strand_id
1 'polypeptide(L)'
;MKNHQNIWEKLDHVVTLGDYPEVLYGKPNLDIFLIAARRFSSPPKDINTVLVFEDSPLGIEEAIATGMQTVRVSQPDEPPEDASESIASSDKNCVTRCKGLADNQPQLFGIPAF
;
A
#
# COMPACT_ATOMS: atom_id res chain seq x y z
N MET A 1 20.99 3.03 1.90
CA MET A 1 20.59 1.61 1.98
C MET A 1 21.82 0.75 1.67
N LYS A 2 22.29 -0.09 2.61
CA LYS A 2 23.47 -0.97 2.38
C LYS A 2 23.10 -2.28 1.67
N ASN A 3 21.83 -2.68 1.74
CA ASN A 3 21.26 -3.82 1.02
C ASN A 3 20.23 -3.29 -0.01
N HIS A 4 20.06 -3.99 -1.14
CA HIS A 4 19.09 -3.68 -2.21
C HIS A 4 19.28 -2.31 -2.93
N GLN A 5 20.52 -1.91 -3.21
CA GLN A 5 20.81 -0.63 -3.88
C GLN A 5 20.09 -0.45 -5.23
N ASN A 6 19.83 -1.56 -5.93
CA ASN A 6 19.22 -1.55 -7.25
C ASN A 6 17.69 -1.72 -7.21
N ILE A 7 17.05 -1.64 -6.04
CA ILE A 7 15.59 -1.81 -5.93
C ILE A 7 14.83 -0.77 -6.76
N TRP A 8 15.37 0.43 -6.85
CA TRP A 8 14.77 1.54 -7.61
C TRP A 8 14.77 1.28 -9.13
N GLU A 9 15.72 0.49 -9.63
CA GLU A 9 15.77 0.09 -11.05
C GLU A 9 14.68 -0.93 -11.41
N LYS A 10 13.99 -1.49 -10.40
CA LYS A 10 12.90 -2.46 -10.58
C LYS A 10 11.51 -1.81 -10.54
N LEU A 11 11.43 -0.51 -10.30
CA LEU A 11 10.18 0.24 -10.23
C LEU A 11 10.02 1.08 -11.50
N ASP A 12 8.81 1.12 -12.07
CA ASP A 12 8.51 1.96 -13.23
C ASP A 12 8.68 3.46 -12.94
N HIS A 13 8.31 3.87 -11.73
CA HIS A 13 8.45 5.24 -11.24
C HIS A 13 8.46 5.29 -9.70
N VAL A 14 8.91 6.42 -9.17
CA VAL A 14 8.91 6.72 -7.73
C VAL A 14 8.15 8.03 -7.51
N VAL A 15 7.31 8.06 -6.48
CA VAL A 15 6.56 9.25 -6.07
C VAL A 15 6.94 9.58 -4.65
N THR A 16 7.46 10.78 -4.41
CA THR A 16 7.73 11.29 -3.06
C THR A 16 6.99 12.60 -2.80
N LEU A 17 6.74 12.90 -1.52
CA LEU A 17 6.04 14.12 -1.10
C LEU A 17 6.70 15.41 -1.61
N GLY A 18 8.02 15.42 -1.76
CA GLY A 18 8.78 16.60 -2.15
C GLY A 18 8.79 16.88 -3.67
N ASP A 19 8.42 15.89 -4.49
CA ASP A 19 8.52 15.99 -5.94
C ASP A 19 7.32 16.72 -6.56
N TYR A 20 6.24 16.91 -5.80
CA TYR A 20 4.93 17.25 -6.33
C TYR A 20 4.27 18.38 -5.55
N PRO A 21 4.23 19.61 -6.09
CA PRO A 21 3.54 20.75 -5.47
C PRO A 21 2.05 20.50 -5.23
N GLU A 22 1.44 19.60 -6.00
CA GLU A 22 0.06 19.16 -5.82
C GLU A 22 -0.17 18.34 -4.54
N VAL A 23 0.90 17.83 -3.91
CA VAL A 23 0.82 17.07 -2.66
C VAL A 23 1.04 18.02 -1.48
N LEU A 24 -0.03 18.75 -1.13
CA LEU A 24 0.02 19.85 -0.16
C LEU A 24 0.01 19.41 1.31
N TYR A 25 -0.36 18.17 1.61
CA TYR A 25 -0.51 17.67 2.98
C TYR A 25 0.14 16.29 3.15
N GLY A 26 0.44 15.91 4.41
CA GLY A 26 0.85 14.57 4.83
C GLY A 26 -0.37 13.65 5.10
N LYS A 27 -0.15 12.32 5.24
CA LYS A 27 -1.23 11.34 5.51
C LYS A 27 -2.12 11.86 6.66
N PRO A 28 -3.45 11.69 6.64
CA PRO A 28 -4.25 10.82 5.76
C PRO A 28 -4.85 11.51 4.53
N ASN A 29 -4.64 12.82 4.33
CA ASN A 29 -5.25 13.59 3.24
C ASN A 29 -4.39 13.61 1.96
N LEU A 30 -3.87 12.47 1.52
CA LEU A 30 -3.13 12.40 0.25
C LEU A 30 -3.81 11.52 -0.77
N ASP A 31 -3.69 11.99 -2.00
CA ASP A 31 -3.89 11.22 -3.20
C ASP A 31 -2.58 10.53 -3.63
N ILE A 32 -1.60 10.22 -2.74
CA ILE A 32 -0.26 9.80 -3.21
C ILE A 32 -0.32 8.45 -3.91
N PHE A 33 -1.16 7.54 -3.43
CA PHE A 33 -1.43 6.28 -4.10
C PHE A 33 -2.15 6.49 -5.44
N LEU A 34 -3.10 7.45 -5.51
CA LEU A 34 -3.78 7.79 -6.77
C LEU A 34 -2.83 8.44 -7.78
N ILE A 35 -1.93 9.31 -7.31
CA ILE A 35 -0.89 9.94 -8.12
C ILE A 35 0.06 8.86 -8.65
N ALA A 36 0.51 7.95 -7.78
CA ALA A 36 1.35 6.81 -8.18
C ALA A 36 0.63 5.93 -9.21
N ALA A 37 -0.65 5.62 -9.03
CA ALA A 37 -1.43 4.85 -9.99
C ALA A 37 -1.56 5.56 -11.35
N ARG A 38 -1.75 6.88 -11.36
CA ARG A 38 -1.87 7.68 -12.59
C ARG A 38 -0.56 7.86 -13.35
N ARG A 39 0.59 7.60 -12.73
CA ARG A 39 1.93 7.77 -13.32
C ARG A 39 2.38 6.59 -14.19
N PHE A 40 1.74 5.43 -14.08
CA PHE A 40 2.04 4.32 -14.98
C PHE A 40 1.80 4.73 -16.45
N SER A 41 2.63 4.22 -17.36
CA SER A 41 2.46 4.44 -18.80
C SER A 41 1.08 3.98 -19.32
N SER A 42 0.52 2.95 -18.69
CA SER A 42 -0.86 2.53 -18.82
C SER A 42 -1.53 2.55 -17.43
N PRO A 43 -2.12 3.69 -17.02
CA PRO A 43 -2.80 3.80 -15.73
C PRO A 43 -3.92 2.76 -15.57
N PRO A 44 -4.20 2.28 -14.34
CA PRO A 44 -5.29 1.36 -14.10
C PRO A 44 -6.63 2.03 -14.41
N LYS A 45 -7.52 1.30 -15.08
CA LYS A 45 -8.88 1.78 -15.41
C LYS A 45 -9.83 1.74 -14.22
N ASP A 46 -9.58 0.82 -13.30
CA ASP A 46 -10.32 0.65 -12.06
C ASP A 46 -9.32 0.63 -10.91
N ILE A 47 -9.54 1.44 -9.88
CA ILE A 47 -8.63 1.57 -8.76
C ILE A 47 -8.64 0.32 -7.86
N ASN A 48 -9.72 -0.46 -7.91
CA ASN A 48 -9.82 -1.75 -7.20
C ASN A 48 -8.81 -2.78 -7.72
N THR A 49 -8.18 -2.57 -8.88
CA THR A 49 -7.12 -3.46 -9.39
C THR A 49 -5.73 -3.09 -8.87
N VAL A 50 -5.60 -2.03 -8.06
CA VAL A 50 -4.34 -1.63 -7.44
C VAL A 50 -4.20 -2.32 -6.08
N LEU A 51 -3.03 -2.93 -5.86
CA LEU A 51 -2.66 -3.58 -4.61
C LEU A 51 -1.58 -2.74 -3.90
N VAL A 52 -1.91 -2.24 -2.71
CA VAL A 52 -1.02 -1.45 -1.86
C VAL A 52 -0.40 -2.32 -0.78
N PHE A 53 0.91 -2.20 -0.56
CA PHE A 53 1.60 -2.79 0.58
C PHE A 53 1.99 -1.67 1.55
N GLU A 54 1.54 -1.74 2.79
CA GLU A 54 1.71 -0.63 3.73
C GLU A 54 1.75 -1.15 5.18
N ASP A 55 2.51 -0.49 6.04
CA ASP A 55 2.68 -0.84 7.46
C ASP A 55 2.06 0.19 8.41
N SER A 56 1.93 1.45 7.98
CA SER A 56 1.37 2.53 8.80
C SER A 56 -0.16 2.53 8.84
N PRO A 57 -0.81 2.72 10.01
CA PRO A 57 -2.28 2.86 10.10
C PRO A 57 -2.84 3.94 9.18
N LEU A 58 -2.23 5.12 9.14
CA LEU A 58 -2.67 6.22 8.27
C LEU A 58 -2.60 5.88 6.78
N GLY A 59 -1.59 5.09 6.36
CA GLY A 59 -1.49 4.64 4.97
C GLY A 59 -2.52 3.57 4.63
N ILE A 60 -2.84 2.69 5.56
CA ILE A 60 -3.90 1.70 5.40
C ILE A 60 -5.26 2.40 5.26
N GLU A 61 -5.54 3.39 6.13
CA GLU A 61 -6.77 4.20 6.03
C GLU A 61 -6.88 4.90 4.67
N GLU A 62 -5.79 5.49 4.17
CA GLU A 62 -5.75 6.14 2.85
C GLU A 62 -5.98 5.13 1.70
N ALA A 63 -5.34 3.96 1.74
CA ALA A 63 -5.51 2.93 0.71
C ALA A 63 -6.96 2.41 0.67
N ILE A 64 -7.58 2.21 1.83
CA ILE A 64 -9.00 1.84 1.94
C ILE A 64 -9.90 2.96 1.39
N ALA A 65 -9.66 4.22 1.81
CA ALA A 65 -10.46 5.37 1.39
C ALA A 65 -10.43 5.60 -0.13
N THR A 66 -9.33 5.22 -0.78
CA THR A 66 -9.16 5.30 -2.25
C THR A 66 -9.72 4.09 -3.00
N GLY A 67 -10.25 3.08 -2.30
CA GLY A 67 -10.82 1.87 -2.88
C GLY A 67 -9.76 0.85 -3.35
N MET A 68 -8.52 0.95 -2.89
CA MET A 68 -7.47 0.01 -3.28
C MET A 68 -7.50 -1.26 -2.44
N GLN A 69 -7.09 -2.38 -3.04
CA GLN A 69 -6.81 -3.59 -2.27
C GLN A 69 -5.54 -3.35 -1.45
N THR A 70 -5.55 -3.77 -0.18
CA THR A 70 -4.47 -3.42 0.73
C THR A 70 -3.90 -4.65 1.44
N VAL A 71 -2.59 -4.77 1.46
CA VAL A 71 -1.83 -5.72 2.28
C VAL A 71 -1.15 -4.96 3.39
N ARG A 72 -1.59 -5.19 4.63
CA ARG A 72 -0.90 -4.68 5.82
C ARG A 72 0.29 -5.57 6.14
N VAL A 73 1.49 -5.00 6.05
CA VAL A 73 2.72 -5.65 6.46
C VAL A 73 2.95 -5.32 7.93
N SER A 74 2.68 -6.29 8.80
CA SER A 74 2.78 -6.09 10.24
C SER A 74 4.23 -5.88 10.67
N GLN A 75 4.41 -4.94 11.60
CA GLN A 75 5.70 -4.75 12.27
C GLN A 75 5.91 -5.87 13.29
N PRO A 76 7.17 -6.32 13.55
CA PRO A 76 7.46 -7.41 14.48
C PRO A 76 6.90 -7.20 15.89
N ASP A 77 6.79 -5.93 16.31
CA ASP A 77 6.35 -5.52 17.64
C ASP A 77 4.87 -5.09 17.68
N GLU A 78 4.13 -5.28 16.58
CA GLU A 78 2.70 -4.96 16.55
C GLU A 78 1.93 -5.97 17.43
N PRO A 79 1.09 -5.51 18.38
CA PRO A 79 0.33 -6.41 19.24
C PRO A 79 -0.60 -7.32 18.41
N PRO A 80 -0.85 -8.57 18.87
CA PRO A 80 -1.74 -9.50 18.19
C PRO A 80 -3.13 -8.93 17.91
N GLU A 81 -3.74 -9.50 16.87
CA GLU A 81 -5.04 -9.29 16.19
C GLU A 81 -6.14 -8.42 16.82
N ASP A 82 -6.23 -8.33 18.14
CA ASP A 82 -7.27 -7.60 18.87
C ASP A 82 -6.98 -6.10 19.04
N ALA A 83 -5.75 -5.65 18.73
CA ALA A 83 -5.26 -4.34 19.13
C ALA A 83 -5.38 -3.22 18.08
N SER A 84 -5.82 -3.49 16.84
CA SER A 84 -6.08 -2.40 15.89
C SER A 84 -7.53 -1.93 15.98
N GLU A 85 -7.80 -1.03 16.92
CA GLU A 85 -9.02 -0.19 16.93
C GLU A 85 -9.13 0.72 15.69
N SER A 86 -8.09 0.76 14.85
CA SER A 86 -7.91 1.73 13.75
C SER A 86 -8.59 1.35 12.43
N ILE A 87 -9.00 0.09 12.23
CA ILE A 87 -9.66 -0.34 10.98
C ILE A 87 -11.12 -0.64 11.29
N ALA A 88 -12.03 0.13 10.69
CA ALA A 88 -13.45 -0.08 10.87
C ALA A 88 -13.83 -1.52 10.46
N SER A 89 -14.81 -2.10 11.15
CA SER A 89 -15.26 -3.47 10.89
C SER A 89 -15.73 -3.70 9.45
N SER A 90 -16.22 -2.65 8.77
CA SER A 90 -16.57 -2.65 7.35
C SER A 90 -15.39 -2.86 6.43
N ASP A 91 -14.19 -2.45 6.85
CA ASP A 91 -13.02 -2.32 5.98
C ASP A 91 -12.05 -3.50 6.14
N LYS A 92 -12.31 -4.39 7.11
CA LYS A 92 -11.53 -5.61 7.36
C LYS A 92 -11.46 -6.52 6.13
N ASN A 93 -12.49 -6.53 5.29
CA ASN A 93 -12.51 -7.35 4.06
C ASN A 93 -11.58 -6.81 2.96
N CYS A 94 -11.16 -5.54 3.05
CA CYS A 94 -10.28 -4.91 2.07
C CYS A 94 -8.79 -5.01 2.46
N VAL A 95 -8.48 -5.57 3.63
CA VAL A 95 -7.12 -5.65 4.18
C VAL A 95 -6.70 -7.09 4.41
N THR A 96 -5.72 -7.56 3.67
CA THR A 96 -5.01 -8.82 3.96
C THR A 96 -3.80 -8.52 4.84
N ARG A 97 -3.51 -9.35 5.85
CA ARG A 97 -2.32 -9.16 6.70
C ARG A 97 -1.22 -10.15 6.35
N CYS A 98 0.02 -9.71 6.41
CA CYS A 98 1.19 -10.58 6.39
C CYS A 98 2.22 -10.14 7.45
N LYS A 99 3.01 -11.08 7.97
CA LYS A 99 4.07 -10.80 8.96
C LYS A 99 5.32 -10.19 8.31
N GLY A 100 5.46 -10.36 7.01
CA GLY A 100 6.51 -9.79 6.19
C GLY A 100 6.16 -9.94 4.71
N LEU A 101 6.86 -9.20 3.85
CA LEU A 101 6.63 -9.27 2.39
C LEU A 101 6.86 -10.68 1.83
N ALA A 102 7.75 -11.47 2.44
CA ALA A 102 8.01 -12.86 2.06
C ALA A 102 6.89 -13.83 2.45
N ASP A 103 5.99 -13.43 3.35
CA ASP A 103 4.82 -14.24 3.76
C ASP A 103 3.57 -13.91 2.92
N ASN A 104 3.69 -12.98 1.97
CA ASN A 104 2.59 -12.63 1.07
C ASN A 104 2.19 -13.84 0.23
N GLN A 105 0.89 -13.94 -0.07
CA GLN A 105 0.31 -14.96 -0.95
C GLN A 105 -0.26 -14.27 -2.20
N PRO A 106 0.54 -14.03 -3.25
CA PRO A 106 0.12 -13.26 -4.42
C PRO A 106 -1.12 -13.83 -5.12
N GLN A 107 -1.33 -15.15 -5.02
CA GLN A 107 -2.47 -15.85 -5.60
C GLN A 107 -3.82 -15.37 -5.08
N LEU A 108 -3.88 -14.78 -3.87
CA LEU A 108 -5.11 -14.19 -3.32
C LEU A 108 -5.57 -12.96 -4.13
N PHE A 109 -4.66 -12.38 -4.90
CA PHE A 109 -4.88 -11.19 -5.73
C PHE A 109 -4.82 -11.49 -7.23
N GLY A 110 -4.83 -12.78 -7.62
CA GLY A 110 -4.71 -13.20 -9.01
C GLY A 110 -3.31 -13.06 -9.61
N ILE A 111 -2.27 -12.90 -8.77
CA ILE A 111 -0.86 -12.81 -9.18
C ILE A 111 -0.21 -14.20 -9.05
N PRO A 112 0.69 -14.62 -9.95
CA PRO A 112 1.41 -15.89 -9.82
C PRO A 112 2.18 -16.01 -8.49
N ALA A 113 2.20 -17.22 -7.93
CA ALA A 113 3.04 -17.52 -6.76
C ALA A 113 4.53 -17.45 -7.12
N PHE A 114 5.37 -17.15 -6.11
CA PHE A 114 6.83 -17.11 -6.21
C PHE A 114 7.49 -18.37 -5.63
#